data_AF-A0A7U3GSA4-F1
#
_entry.id   AF-A0A7U3GSA4-F1
#
_cell.length_a   1.000
_cell.length_b   1.000
_cell.length_c   1.000
_cell.angle_alpha   90.00
_cell.angle_beta   90.00
_cell.angle_gamma   90.00
#
_symmetry.space_group_name_H-M   'P 1'
#
loop_
_entity.id
_entity.type
_entity.pdbx_description
1 polymer ?
#
loop_
_entity_poly.entity_id
_entity_poly.type
_entity_poly.pdbx_seq_one_letter_code
_entity_poly.pdbx_strand_id
1 'polypeptide(L)'
;MPLKGHWRSQESFKKVKKTAKISLIGVDLAKEGLEFTFVTPLVGCAECRIKNVCFNLEPGKKYRITKVRDKVNPCFVFDTDKVSTIEVEDVQNYAHIQHGKRLQEGSTVTLSSIGCDNYACPNIETCNLIHMREGTKAIVEKIEGKVECPKGYDLRKVAITLH
;
A
#
# COMPACT_ATOMS: atom_id res chain seq x y z
N MET A 1 2.60 52.61 2.85
CA MET A 1 1.69 51.74 3.63
C MET A 1 0.27 51.95 3.11
N PRO A 2 -0.62 50.95 2.99
CA PRO A 2 -0.48 49.52 3.26
C PRO A 2 -0.64 48.64 2.00
N LEU A 3 -0.42 47.36 2.24
CA LEU A 3 -0.41 46.19 1.37
C LEU A 3 -1.80 45.86 0.79
N LYS A 4 -1.83 45.11 -0.32
CA LYS A 4 -2.84 44.07 -0.57
C LYS A 4 -2.34 43.09 -1.63
N GLY A 5 -1.57 42.11 -1.16
CA GLY A 5 -1.43 40.84 -1.87
C GLY A 5 -2.78 40.15 -1.94
N HIS A 6 -3.11 39.59 -3.10
CA HIS A 6 -4.14 38.56 -3.21
C HIS A 6 -3.43 37.26 -3.60
N TRP A 7 -3.15 36.49 -2.55
CA TRP A 7 -2.87 35.08 -2.60
C TRP A 7 -4.11 34.39 -3.18
N ARG A 8 -3.94 33.66 -4.29
CA ARG A 8 -4.90 32.67 -4.74
C ARG A 8 -4.30 31.31 -4.41
N SER A 9 -4.68 30.78 -3.25
CA SER A 9 -4.61 29.34 -3.00
C SER A 9 -5.64 28.66 -3.89
N GLN A 10 -5.26 27.54 -4.50
CA GLN A 10 -5.98 26.27 -4.42
C GLN A 10 -5.23 25.23 -5.25
N GLU A 11 -4.48 24.41 -4.52
CA GLU A 11 -4.29 22.97 -4.67
C GLU A 11 -4.65 22.38 -6.03
N SER A 12 -3.62 22.27 -6.88
CA SER A 12 -3.64 21.34 -8.00
C SER A 12 -3.24 19.95 -7.52
N PHE A 13 -4.16 19.24 -6.87
CA PHE A 13 -4.07 17.78 -6.76
C PHE A 13 -4.19 17.23 -8.18
N LYS A 14 -3.05 17.00 -8.84
CA LYS A 14 -3.00 16.37 -10.16
C LYS A 14 -3.72 15.03 -10.07
N LYS A 15 -4.88 14.95 -10.71
CA LYS A 15 -5.64 13.72 -10.93
C LYS A 15 -4.81 12.83 -11.85
N VAL A 16 -3.91 12.04 -11.27
CA VAL A 16 -3.15 11.03 -12.02
C VAL A 16 -4.18 10.08 -12.62
N LYS A 17 -4.17 9.92 -13.95
CA LYS A 17 -4.98 8.89 -14.63
C LYS A 17 -4.60 7.55 -14.01
N LYS A 18 -5.47 7.01 -13.16
CA LYS A 18 -5.31 5.67 -12.59
C LYS A 18 -5.49 4.66 -13.73
N THR A 19 -4.38 4.13 -14.22
CA THR A 19 -4.40 3.02 -15.17
C THR A 19 -4.84 1.77 -14.40
N ALA A 20 -6.03 1.26 -14.69
CA ALA A 20 -6.52 0.03 -14.08
C ALA A 20 -5.59 -1.14 -14.46
N LYS A 21 -5.02 -1.81 -13.45
CA LYS A 21 -4.19 -3.01 -13.62
C LYS A 21 -5.08 -4.25 -13.56
N ILE A 22 -4.77 -5.29 -14.33
CA ILE A 22 -5.47 -6.58 -14.26
C ILE A 22 -4.67 -7.53 -13.37
N SER A 23 -5.36 -8.24 -12.47
CA SER A 23 -4.79 -9.31 -11.65
C SER A 23 -5.83 -10.42 -11.38
N LEU A 24 -5.47 -11.40 -10.55
CA LEU A 24 -6.30 -12.53 -10.13
C LEU A 24 -6.34 -12.62 -8.61
N ILE A 25 -7.51 -12.94 -8.05
CA ILE A 25 -7.71 -13.13 -6.60
C ILE A 25 -8.69 -14.28 -6.35
N GLY A 26 -8.64 -14.92 -5.17
CA GLY A 26 -9.61 -15.94 -4.77
C GLY A 26 -11.06 -15.48 -4.96
N VAL A 27 -11.92 -16.38 -5.44
CA VAL A 27 -13.32 -16.05 -5.80
C VAL A 27 -14.10 -15.47 -4.61
N ASP A 28 -13.83 -15.95 -3.41
CA ASP A 28 -14.39 -15.51 -2.13
C ASP A 28 -13.99 -14.08 -1.73
N LEU A 29 -12.81 -13.63 -2.19
CA LEU A 29 -12.27 -12.29 -1.99
C LEU A 29 -12.57 -11.33 -3.15
N ALA A 30 -13.07 -11.83 -4.29
CA ALA A 30 -13.33 -11.04 -5.48
C ALA A 30 -14.58 -10.16 -5.33
N LYS A 31 -14.44 -9.05 -4.59
CA LYS A 31 -15.51 -8.09 -4.29
C LYS A 31 -15.05 -6.68 -4.64
N GLU A 32 -15.84 -5.96 -5.42
CA GLU A 32 -15.57 -4.55 -5.72
C GLU A 32 -15.48 -3.72 -4.43
N GLY A 33 -14.51 -2.80 -4.38
CA GLY A 33 -14.21 -1.98 -3.22
C GLY A 33 -13.30 -2.64 -2.18
N LEU A 34 -13.08 -3.95 -2.23
CA LEU A 34 -12.15 -4.63 -1.33
C LEU A 34 -10.72 -4.13 -1.58
N GLU A 35 -10.00 -3.83 -0.50
CA GLU A 35 -8.59 -3.46 -0.54
C GLU A 35 -7.71 -4.59 -0.02
N PHE A 36 -6.57 -4.81 -0.67
CA PHE A 36 -5.59 -5.81 -0.27
C PHE A 36 -4.17 -5.33 -0.55
N THR A 37 -3.19 -5.92 0.14
CA THR A 37 -1.77 -5.67 -0.14
C THR A 37 -1.20 -6.87 -0.89
N PHE A 38 -0.54 -6.62 -2.02
CA PHE A 38 0.17 -7.68 -2.73
C PHE A 38 1.53 -7.89 -2.08
N VAL A 39 1.79 -9.04 -1.46
CA VAL A 39 3.05 -9.28 -0.72
C VAL A 39 4.09 -9.94 -1.61
N THR A 40 3.89 -11.21 -1.96
CA THR A 40 4.83 -11.95 -2.81
C THR A 40 4.15 -13.18 -3.43
N PRO A 41 4.62 -13.63 -4.59
CA PRO A 41 4.36 -14.99 -5.08
C PRO A 41 4.70 -16.07 -4.05
N LEU A 42 3.89 -17.13 -3.99
CA LEU A 42 4.25 -18.37 -3.31
C LEU A 42 5.12 -19.26 -4.20
N VAL A 43 5.95 -20.11 -3.57
CA VAL A 43 6.84 -21.05 -4.28
C VAL A 43 6.05 -21.95 -5.25
N GLY A 44 4.88 -22.43 -4.84
CA GLY A 44 4.02 -23.28 -5.67
C GLY A 44 3.51 -22.61 -6.95
N CYS A 45 3.56 -21.28 -7.05
CA CYS A 45 3.11 -20.58 -8.25
C CYS A 45 4.14 -20.58 -9.39
N ALA A 46 5.36 -21.09 -9.18
CA ALA A 46 6.43 -21.11 -10.17
C ALA A 46 6.01 -21.78 -11.49
N GLU A 47 5.26 -22.87 -11.41
CA GLU A 47 4.80 -23.67 -12.57
C GLU A 47 3.41 -23.26 -13.10
N CYS A 48 2.80 -22.21 -12.53
CA CYS A 48 1.47 -21.79 -12.94
C CYS A 48 1.49 -21.08 -14.31
N ARG A 49 0.69 -21.57 -15.27
CA ARG A 49 0.62 -21.06 -16.65
C ARG A 49 0.16 -19.60 -16.76
N ILE A 50 -0.59 -19.11 -15.78
CA ILE A 50 -1.16 -17.76 -15.76
C ILE A 50 -0.54 -16.86 -14.68
N LYS A 51 0.59 -17.29 -14.09
CA LYS A 51 1.25 -16.59 -12.96
C LYS A 51 1.54 -15.12 -13.22
N ASN A 52 1.87 -14.77 -14.47
CA ASN A 52 2.19 -13.39 -14.85
C ASN A 52 0.99 -12.45 -14.69
N VAL A 53 -0.25 -12.96 -14.79
CA VAL A 53 -1.44 -12.15 -14.52
C VAL A 53 -1.58 -11.89 -13.02
N CYS A 54 -1.33 -12.89 -12.17
CA CYS A 54 -1.32 -12.71 -10.72
C CYS A 54 -0.22 -11.73 -10.28
N PHE A 55 0.97 -11.82 -10.88
CA PHE A 55 2.17 -11.07 -10.46
C PHE A 55 2.33 -9.72 -11.16
N ASN A 56 1.27 -9.23 -11.80
CA ASN A 56 1.25 -7.92 -12.44
C ASN A 56 1.16 -6.75 -11.42
N LEU A 57 1.29 -7.06 -10.13
CA LEU A 57 1.23 -6.14 -9.02
C LEU A 57 2.59 -6.05 -8.34
N GLU A 58 2.89 -4.89 -7.78
CA GLU A 58 4.14 -4.61 -7.10
C GLU A 58 4.07 -5.03 -5.62
N PRO A 59 5.05 -5.82 -5.13
CA PRO A 59 5.17 -6.20 -3.73
C PRO A 59 5.09 -5.02 -2.76
N GLY A 60 4.33 -5.18 -1.68
CA GLY A 60 4.11 -4.19 -0.62
C GLY A 60 3.17 -3.05 -0.98
N LYS A 61 2.67 -2.96 -2.22
CA LYS A 61 1.66 -1.97 -2.59
C LYS A 61 0.25 -2.42 -2.24
N LYS A 62 -0.57 -1.44 -1.84
CA LYS A 62 -1.99 -1.65 -1.57
C LYS A 62 -2.80 -1.36 -2.83
N TYR A 63 -3.80 -2.19 -3.08
CA TYR A 63 -4.68 -2.13 -4.24
C TYR A 63 -6.13 -2.17 -3.81
N ARG A 64 -7.01 -1.56 -4.60
CA ARG A 64 -8.46 -1.67 -4.46
C ARG A 64 -9.04 -2.31 -5.71
N ILE A 65 -9.94 -3.27 -5.52
CA ILE A 65 -10.69 -3.89 -6.61
C ILE A 65 -11.71 -2.88 -7.15
N THR A 66 -11.58 -2.52 -8.42
CA THR A 66 -12.52 -1.62 -9.11
C THR A 66 -13.55 -2.37 -9.92
N LYS A 67 -13.23 -3.60 -10.35
CA LYS A 67 -14.15 -4.45 -11.12
C LYS A 67 -13.82 -5.92 -10.95
N VAL A 68 -14.85 -6.75 -10.84
CA VAL A 68 -14.74 -8.22 -10.90
C VAL A 68 -15.24 -8.68 -12.27
N ARG A 69 -14.47 -9.52 -12.95
CA ARG A 69 -14.83 -10.09 -14.25
C ARG A 69 -15.28 -11.54 -14.10
N ASP A 70 -16.12 -12.00 -15.01
CA ASP A 70 -16.73 -13.34 -14.97
C ASP A 70 -15.72 -14.49 -15.18
N LYS A 71 -14.52 -14.19 -15.69
CA LYS A 71 -13.51 -15.20 -15.99
C LYS A 71 -12.87 -15.74 -14.72
N VAL A 72 -13.13 -17.03 -14.46
CA VAL A 72 -12.52 -17.83 -13.39
C VAL A 72 -11.42 -18.75 -13.94
N ASN A 73 -10.36 -18.97 -13.17
CA ASN A 73 -9.29 -19.91 -13.48
C ASN A 73 -8.98 -20.80 -12.26
N PRO A 74 -8.49 -22.04 -12.46
CA PRO A 74 -8.09 -22.90 -11.34
C PRO A 74 -6.82 -22.37 -10.64
N CYS A 75 -6.78 -22.49 -9.31
CA CYS A 75 -5.64 -22.11 -8.48
C CYS A 75 -5.70 -22.79 -7.10
N PHE A 76 -4.79 -23.73 -6.85
CA PHE A 76 -4.72 -24.51 -5.60
C PHE A 76 -4.31 -23.72 -4.35
N VAL A 77 -3.94 -22.44 -4.50
CA VAL A 77 -3.47 -21.59 -3.40
C VAL A 77 -4.64 -21.05 -2.57
N PHE A 78 -5.79 -20.83 -3.20
CA PHE A 78 -6.97 -20.27 -2.56
C PHE A 78 -7.94 -21.39 -2.17
N ASP A 79 -8.66 -21.21 -1.07
CA ASP A 79 -9.52 -22.23 -0.45
C ASP A 79 -10.57 -22.84 -1.39
N THR A 80 -11.00 -22.10 -2.41
CA THR A 80 -12.01 -22.55 -3.38
C THR A 80 -11.40 -23.22 -4.63
N ASP A 81 -10.08 -23.40 -4.65
CA ASP A 81 -9.27 -23.84 -5.79
C ASP A 81 -9.46 -22.97 -7.05
N LYS A 82 -9.97 -21.75 -6.90
CA LYS A 82 -10.40 -20.88 -8.00
C LYS A 82 -10.02 -19.43 -7.73
N VAL A 83 -9.70 -18.73 -8.82
CA VAL A 83 -9.44 -17.28 -8.83
C VAL A 83 -10.27 -16.59 -9.90
N SER A 84 -10.77 -15.39 -9.58
CA SER A 84 -11.48 -14.50 -10.51
C SER A 84 -10.54 -13.43 -11.05
N THR A 85 -10.77 -13.04 -12.31
CA THR A 85 -10.06 -11.91 -12.92
C THR A 85 -10.61 -10.59 -12.38
N ILE A 86 -9.73 -9.72 -11.91
CA ILE A 86 -10.09 -8.43 -11.33
C ILE A 86 -9.35 -7.28 -12.01
N GLU A 87 -9.97 -6.11 -12.02
CA GLU A 87 -9.30 -4.83 -12.27
C GLU A 87 -9.06 -4.14 -10.94
N VAL A 88 -7.88 -3.54 -10.80
CA VAL A 88 -7.47 -2.86 -9.58
C VAL A 88 -6.88 -1.49 -9.86
N GLU A 89 -6.97 -0.64 -8.85
CA GLU A 89 -6.28 0.64 -8.80
C GLU A 89 -5.30 0.67 -7.62
N ASP A 90 -4.22 1.44 -7.76
CA ASP A 90 -3.30 1.73 -6.67
C ASP A 90 -4.02 2.53 -5.56
N VAL A 91 -3.76 2.14 -4.31
CA VAL A 91 -4.20 2.84 -3.09
C VAL A 91 -2.98 3.43 -2.42
N GLN A 92 -3.14 4.60 -1.79
CA GLN A 92 -2.08 5.26 -1.05
C GLN A 92 -1.52 4.31 0.02
N ASN A 93 -0.21 4.05 -0.04
CA ASN A 93 0.51 3.33 0.99
C ASN A 93 0.85 4.26 2.17
N TYR A 94 0.83 3.70 3.37
CA TYR A 94 1.18 4.38 4.61
C TYR A 94 2.24 3.59 5.37
N ALA A 95 3.12 4.31 6.06
CA ALA A 95 4.05 3.77 7.04
C ALA A 95 4.08 4.63 8.31
N HIS A 96 4.41 3.99 9.43
CA HIS A 96 4.69 4.69 10.69
C HIS A 96 6.20 4.80 10.86
N ILE A 97 6.70 6.04 10.85
CA ILE A 97 8.13 6.31 10.86
C ILE A 97 8.48 7.08 12.14
N GLN A 98 9.62 6.74 12.75
CA GLN A 98 10.19 7.50 13.86
C GLN A 98 10.35 8.97 13.45
N HIS A 99 9.88 9.88 14.31
CA HIS A 99 10.06 11.29 14.08
C HIS A 99 11.54 11.65 14.18
N GLY A 100 12.01 12.52 13.29
CA GLY A 100 13.39 12.98 13.28
C GLY A 100 13.61 14.04 12.22
N LYS A 101 14.76 14.71 12.29
CA LYS A 101 15.08 15.87 11.44
C LYS A 101 15.05 15.57 9.92
N ARG A 102 15.24 14.31 9.53
CA ARG A 102 15.28 13.85 8.13
C ARG A 102 13.92 13.49 7.54
N LEU A 103 12.88 13.41 8.38
CA LEU A 103 11.52 13.09 7.94
C LEU A 103 10.85 14.39 7.47
N GLN A 104 10.83 14.60 6.15
CA GLN A 104 10.28 15.77 5.50
C GLN A 104 9.53 15.35 4.24
N GLU A 105 8.50 16.09 3.85
CA GLU A 105 7.79 15.86 2.59
C GLU A 105 8.74 16.05 1.39
N GLY A 106 8.64 15.14 0.42
CA GLY A 106 9.55 15.02 -0.72
C GLY A 106 10.87 14.30 -0.42
N SER A 107 11.20 13.97 0.83
CA SER A 107 12.44 13.26 1.13
C SER A 107 12.32 11.76 0.85
N THR A 108 13.43 11.14 0.45
CA THR A 108 13.54 9.68 0.38
C THR A 108 13.93 9.12 1.73
N VAL A 109 13.17 8.15 2.20
CA VAL A 109 13.43 7.39 3.43
C VAL A 109 13.69 5.92 3.10
N THR A 110 14.54 5.28 3.89
CA THR A 110 14.66 3.82 3.89
C THR A 110 13.74 3.28 4.96
N LEU A 111 12.77 2.45 4.57
CA LEU A 111 11.81 1.86 5.50
C LEU A 111 12.49 0.79 6.35
N SER A 112 12.29 0.88 7.66
CA SER A 112 12.78 -0.08 8.66
C SER A 112 11.68 -0.40 9.66
N SER A 113 11.62 -1.64 10.11
CA SER A 113 10.65 -2.05 11.13
C SER A 113 10.91 -1.31 12.44
N ILE A 114 9.85 -0.95 13.17
CA ILE A 114 9.98 -0.42 14.53
C ILE A 114 10.36 -1.53 15.53
N GLY A 115 10.15 -2.81 15.18
CA GLY A 115 10.40 -3.94 16.09
C GLY A 115 9.49 -3.90 17.33
N CYS A 116 8.27 -3.39 17.18
CA CYS A 116 7.30 -3.32 18.26
C CYS A 116 6.79 -4.73 18.60
N ASP A 117 6.64 -5.03 19.89
CA ASP A 117 6.17 -6.31 20.43
C ASP A 117 4.72 -6.26 20.95
N ASN A 118 4.05 -5.11 20.83
CA ASN A 118 2.66 -4.96 21.24
C ASN A 118 1.71 -5.48 20.14
N TYR A 119 1.59 -6.81 20.06
CA TYR A 119 0.78 -7.49 19.04
C TYR A 119 -0.70 -7.14 19.06
N ALA A 120 -1.24 -6.64 20.18
CA ALA A 120 -2.62 -6.19 20.29
C ALA A 120 -2.85 -4.75 19.76
N CYS A 121 -1.78 -4.03 19.41
CA CYS A 121 -1.88 -2.67 18.89
C CYS A 121 -2.44 -2.68 17.45
N PRO A 122 -3.47 -1.88 17.13
CA PRO A 122 -4.03 -1.84 15.77
C PRO A 122 -3.02 -1.33 14.72
N ASN A 123 -1.98 -0.64 15.16
CA ASN A 123 -0.93 -0.10 14.28
C ASN A 123 0.25 -1.06 14.08
N ILE A 124 0.22 -2.27 14.67
CA ILE A 124 1.37 -3.18 14.70
C ILE A 124 1.88 -3.53 13.30
N GLU A 125 0.97 -3.82 12.36
CA GLU A 125 1.35 -4.22 11.01
C GLU A 125 2.04 -3.08 10.24
N THR A 126 1.56 -1.85 10.43
CA THR A 126 2.12 -0.65 9.80
C THR A 126 3.44 -0.22 10.45
N CYS A 127 3.57 -0.34 11.78
CA CYS A 127 4.81 -0.05 12.49
C CYS A 127 5.92 -1.06 12.16
N ASN A 128 5.57 -2.35 12.07
CA ASN A 128 6.55 -3.40 11.81
C ASN A 128 6.72 -3.72 10.34
N LEU A 129 6.05 -2.97 9.45
CA LEU A 129 6.14 -3.12 8.01
C LEU A 129 5.83 -4.56 7.53
N ILE A 130 4.85 -5.23 8.14
CA ILE A 130 4.60 -6.67 7.90
C ILE A 130 4.40 -6.99 6.41
N HIS A 131 3.79 -6.08 5.66
CA HIS A 131 3.51 -6.27 4.24
C HIS A 131 4.55 -5.64 3.31
N MET A 132 5.61 -5.02 3.83
CA MET A 132 6.63 -4.32 3.04
C MET A 132 8.02 -4.90 3.34
N ARG A 133 8.88 -4.92 2.33
CA ARG A 133 10.25 -5.39 2.52
C ARG A 133 11.07 -4.35 3.29
N GLU A 134 11.79 -4.81 4.32
CA GLU A 134 12.76 -3.98 5.04
C GLU A 134 13.89 -3.48 4.11
N GLY A 135 14.30 -2.23 4.28
CA GLY A 135 15.29 -1.59 3.41
C GLY A 135 14.71 -1.00 2.12
N THR A 136 13.41 -1.17 1.85
CA THR A 136 12.74 -0.52 0.71
C THR A 136 12.85 0.99 0.82
N LYS A 137 13.23 1.65 -0.28
CA LYS A 137 13.23 3.12 -0.36
C LYS A 137 11.82 3.61 -0.70
N ALA A 138 11.42 4.69 -0.06
CA ALA A 138 10.14 5.33 -0.33
C ALA A 138 10.26 6.85 -0.32
N ILE A 139 9.46 7.53 -1.14
CA ILE A 139 9.28 8.98 -1.08
C ILE A 139 8.22 9.29 -0.04
N VAL A 140 8.50 10.25 0.82
CA VAL A 140 7.54 10.81 1.77
C VAL A 140 6.65 11.80 1.03
N GLU A 141 5.42 11.40 0.70
CA GLU A 141 4.47 12.26 -0.01
C GLU A 141 3.84 13.28 0.93
N LYS A 142 3.43 12.82 2.11
CA LYS A 142 2.75 13.67 3.09
C LYS A 142 2.94 13.14 4.51
N ILE A 143 3.15 14.04 5.47
CA ILE A 143 3.17 13.70 6.89
C ILE A 143 1.78 14.02 7.46
N GLU A 144 0.99 13.00 7.78
CA GLU A 144 -0.40 13.17 8.21
C GLU A 144 -0.55 13.53 9.69
N GLY A 145 0.46 13.25 10.51
CA GLY A 145 0.46 13.64 11.92
C GLY A 145 1.10 12.62 12.85
N LYS A 146 0.97 12.86 14.15
CA LYS A 146 1.48 11.99 15.21
C LYS A 146 0.59 10.75 15.37
N VAL A 147 1.22 9.59 15.54
CA VAL A 147 0.51 8.34 15.90
C VAL A 147 0.43 8.24 17.41
N GLU A 148 -0.76 7.93 17.93
CA GLU A 148 -0.93 7.60 19.34
C GLU A 148 -0.34 6.21 19.60
N CYS A 149 0.83 6.18 20.23
CA CYS A 149 1.55 4.95 20.54
C CYS A 149 1.43 4.61 22.03
N PRO A 150 0.80 3.47 22.41
CA PRO A 150 0.72 3.05 23.81
C PRO A 150 2.09 2.78 24.46
N LYS A 151 3.12 2.47 23.67
CA LYS A 151 4.51 2.29 24.14
C LYS A 151 5.33 3.59 24.17
N GLY A 152 4.75 4.72 23.77
CA GLY A 152 5.41 6.02 23.81
C GLY A 152 6.40 6.32 22.67
N TYR A 153 6.48 5.49 21.63
CA TYR A 153 7.31 5.81 20.44
C TYR A 153 6.79 7.09 19.76
N ASP A 154 7.70 8.02 19.43
CA ASP A 154 7.34 9.24 18.70
C ASP A 154 7.26 8.96 17.19
N LEU A 155 6.10 8.49 16.76
CA LEU A 155 5.86 8.07 15.38
C LEU A 155 5.04 9.12 14.61
N ARG A 156 5.28 9.19 13.31
CA ARG A 156 4.44 9.93 12.35
C ARG A 156 3.78 8.95 11.39
N LYS A 157 2.51 9.20 11.08
CA LYS A 157 1.82 8.55 9.97
C LYS A 157 2.19 9.27 8.68
N VAL A 158 2.73 8.52 7.73
CA VAL A 158 3.33 9.08 6.53
C VAL A 158 2.75 8.40 5.31
N ALA A 159 2.18 9.19 4.40
CA ALA A 159 1.82 8.73 3.06
C ALA A 159 3.11 8.57 2.25
N ILE A 160 3.30 7.40 1.66
CA ILE A 160 4.54 7.05 0.96
C ILE A 160 4.29 6.50 -0.44
N THR A 161 5.24 6.75 -1.33
CA THR A 161 5.34 6.08 -2.63
C THR A 161 6.56 5.16 -2.62
N LEU A 162 6.33 3.87 -2.83
CA LEU A 162 7.42 2.88 -2.93
C LEU A 162 8.16 3.03 -4.26
N HIS A 163 9.49 2.96 -4.23
CA HIS A 163 10.37 2.90 -5.40
C HIS A 163 10.49 1.49 -5.98
#